data_AF-A0A536IHY8-F1
#
_entry.id   AF-A0A536IHY8-F1
#
_cell.length_a   1.000
_cell.length_b   1.000
_cell.length_c   1.000
_cell.angle_alpha   90.00
_cell.angle_beta   90.00
_cell.angle_gamma   90.00
#
_symmetry.space_group_name_H-M   'P 1'
#
loop_
_entity.id
_entity.type
_entity.pdbx_description
1 polymer ?
#
loop_
_entity_poly.entity_id
_entity_poly.type
_entity_poly.pdbx_seq_one_letter_code
_entity_poly.pdbx_strand_id
1 'polypeptide(L)'
;MAQRIIVAGLLLTLAILWRPVVRPAGAGAVIVLDIYTSALYGGNVAALLTPEPRVSDTRESFGGVDMRVTWWRPGWGERHPAVMLVNGATPVGNDDSETRRLSDALARAGYLVMLPEFPFIKEGHLERHAPDIIDAAFARLAALSETRGHGIGAFGFSVGGGMLLAAASRGGALAGAAYLGALGGYFDLDTY
;
A
#
# COMPACT_ATOMS: atom_id res chain seq x y z
N MET A 1 -11.88 34.46 30.53
CA MET A 1 -12.78 34.23 29.37
C MET A 1 -11.99 34.04 28.07
N ALA A 2 -11.06 34.94 27.74
CA ALA A 2 -10.23 34.88 26.53
C ALA A 2 -9.44 33.56 26.35
N GLN A 3 -8.84 33.02 27.41
CA GLN A 3 -8.08 31.77 27.35
C GLN A 3 -8.93 30.55 26.93
N ARG A 4 -10.21 30.51 27.37
CA ARG A 4 -11.13 29.42 26.98
C ARG A 4 -11.54 29.52 25.52
N ILE A 5 -11.69 30.75 25.00
CA ILE A 5 -12.02 31.02 23.59
C ILE A 5 -10.84 30.64 22.69
N ILE A 6 -9.61 30.99 23.08
CA ILE A 6 -8.39 30.64 22.33
C ILE A 6 -8.21 29.11 22.25
N VAL A 7 -8.37 28.41 23.39
CA VAL A 7 -8.26 26.94 23.42
C VAL A 7 -9.36 26.31 22.56
N ALA A 8 -10.60 26.79 22.64
CA ALA A 8 -11.69 26.29 21.80
C ALA A 8 -11.41 26.52 20.30
N GLY A 9 -10.89 27.68 19.92
CA GLY A 9 -10.51 28.00 18.54
C GLY A 9 -9.37 27.11 18.03
N LEU A 10 -8.35 26.84 18.85
CA LEU A 10 -7.25 25.92 18.52
C LEU A 10 -7.75 24.49 18.31
N LEU A 11 -8.60 23.97 19.22
CA LEU A 11 -9.18 22.64 19.09
C LEU A 11 -10.06 22.52 17.85
N LEU A 12 -10.87 23.54 17.55
CA LEU A 12 -11.70 23.56 16.35
C LEU A 12 -10.85 23.58 15.07
N THR A 13 -9.79 24.39 15.06
CA THR A 13 -8.84 24.47 13.94
C THR A 13 -8.12 23.14 13.74
N LEU A 14 -7.66 22.53 14.83
CA LEU A 14 -7.04 21.21 14.80
C LEU A 14 -8.02 20.15 14.29
N ALA A 15 -9.28 20.18 14.72
CA ALA A 15 -10.31 19.25 14.25
C ALA A 15 -10.60 19.41 12.75
N ILE A 16 -10.69 20.65 12.26
CA ILE A 16 -10.91 20.97 10.83
C ILE A 16 -9.71 20.52 9.99
N LEU A 17 -8.49 20.81 10.44
CA LEU A 17 -7.26 20.48 9.73
C LEU A 17 -6.80 19.02 9.92
N TRP A 18 -7.44 18.28 10.82
CA TRP A 18 -7.03 16.92 11.18
C TRP A 18 -6.97 15.99 9.96
N ARG A 19 -8.07 15.95 9.19
CA ARG A 19 -8.21 15.07 8.02
C ARG A 19 -7.38 15.51 6.81
N PRO A 20 -7.43 16.79 6.37
CA PRO A 20 -6.73 17.19 5.14
C PRO A 20 -5.22 17.46 5.33
N VAL A 21 -4.75 17.77 6.54
CA VAL A 21 -3.38 18.25 6.75
C VAL A 21 -2.62 17.40 7.78
N VAL A 22 -3.14 17.31 9.01
CA VAL A 22 -2.37 16.70 10.12
C VAL A 22 -2.18 15.20 9.93
N ARG A 23 -3.25 14.48 9.57
CA ARG A 23 -3.20 13.03 9.34
C ARG A 23 -2.29 12.64 8.18
N PRO A 24 -2.39 13.21 6.96
CA PRO A 24 -1.48 12.86 5.87
C PRO A 24 -0.03 13.29 6.14
N ALA A 25 0.20 14.44 6.78
CA ALA A 25 1.55 14.86 7.16
C ALA A 25 2.17 13.92 8.20
N GLY A 26 1.39 13.48 9.19
CA GLY A 26 1.83 12.48 10.18
C GLY A 26 2.15 11.13 9.56
N ALA A 27 1.30 10.64 8.64
CA ALA A 27 1.55 9.40 7.91
C ALA A 27 2.84 9.50 7.06
N GLY A 28 3.02 10.62 6.35
CA GLY A 28 4.23 10.88 5.58
C GLY A 28 5.49 10.93 6.45
N ALA A 29 5.42 11.61 7.60
CA ALA A 29 6.53 11.67 8.55
C ALA A 29 6.90 10.27 9.08
N VAL A 30 5.92 9.43 9.39
CA VAL A 30 6.16 8.03 9.81
C VAL A 30 6.87 7.25 8.71
N ILE A 31 6.41 7.32 7.46
CA ILE A 31 7.04 6.60 6.34
C ILE A 31 8.49 7.04 6.14
N VAL A 32 8.75 8.36 6.12
CA VAL A 32 10.10 8.89 5.93
C VAL A 32 11.01 8.49 7.09
N LEU A 33 10.53 8.62 8.33
CA LEU A 33 11.32 8.22 9.50
C LEU A 33 11.63 6.72 9.46
N ASP A 34 10.64 5.87 9.18
CA ASP A 34 10.78 4.42 9.13
C ASP A 34 11.85 3.99 8.11
N ILE A 35 11.73 4.46 6.87
CA ILE A 35 12.62 4.09 5.77
C ILE A 35 14.04 4.60 6.04
N TYR A 36 14.20 5.88 6.35
CA TYR A 36 15.53 6.48 6.45
C TYR A 36 16.25 6.09 7.73
N THR A 37 15.58 5.98 8.88
CA THR A 37 16.32 5.60 10.10
C THR A 37 16.71 4.13 10.08
N SER A 38 15.86 3.26 9.54
CA SER A 38 16.17 1.84 9.37
C SER A 38 17.34 1.67 8.41
N ALA A 39 17.37 2.41 7.29
CA ALA A 39 18.45 2.35 6.31
C ALA A 39 19.78 2.96 6.81
N LEU A 40 19.74 4.07 7.54
CA LEU A 40 20.95 4.82 7.93
C LEU A 40 21.53 4.40 9.28
N TYR A 41 20.69 4.01 10.24
CA TYR A 41 21.08 3.79 11.63
C TYR A 41 20.80 2.37 12.13
N GLY A 42 20.23 1.49 11.29
CA GLY A 42 19.88 0.12 11.66
C GLY A 42 18.77 0.02 12.73
N GLY A 43 18.08 1.13 13.01
CA GLY A 43 17.02 1.23 14.01
C GLY A 43 15.81 1.98 13.46
N ASN A 44 14.61 1.53 13.83
CA ASN A 44 13.36 2.10 13.36
C ASN A 44 12.79 3.08 14.41
N VAL A 45 12.99 4.39 14.22
CA VAL A 45 12.47 5.41 15.14
C VAL A 45 10.93 5.46 15.11
N ALA A 46 10.31 5.12 13.97
CA ALA A 46 8.85 5.02 13.90
C ALA A 46 8.31 3.91 14.81
N ALA A 47 9.10 2.87 15.12
CA ALA A 47 8.72 1.84 16.08
C ALA A 47 8.60 2.33 17.53
N LEU A 48 9.18 3.49 17.86
CA LEU A 48 8.96 4.13 19.16
C LEU A 48 7.59 4.82 19.26
N LEU A 49 7.00 5.16 18.11
CA LEU A 49 5.77 5.96 18.01
C LEU A 49 4.57 5.16 17.51
N THR A 50 4.82 4.00 16.90
CA THR A 50 3.79 3.16 16.27
C THR A 50 3.93 1.71 16.71
N PRO A 51 2.81 1.04 17.03
CA PRO A 51 2.81 -0.40 17.27
C PRO A 51 3.33 -1.19 16.06
N GLU A 52 3.87 -2.38 16.33
CA GLU A 52 4.31 -3.30 15.30
C GLU A 52 3.12 -3.77 14.42
N PRO A 53 3.27 -3.78 13.08
CA PRO A 53 2.27 -4.36 12.19
C PRO A 53 2.06 -5.86 12.43
N ARG A 54 0.82 -6.32 12.27
CA ARG A 54 0.50 -7.75 12.23
C ARG A 54 0.72 -8.25 10.82
N VAL A 55 1.76 -9.05 10.62
CA VAL A 55 2.11 -9.64 9.33
C VAL A 55 1.57 -11.06 9.24
N SER A 56 0.91 -11.40 8.13
CA SER A 56 0.36 -12.75 7.92
C SER A 56 0.40 -13.15 6.46
N ASP A 57 0.71 -14.40 6.19
CA ASP A 57 0.61 -15.01 4.87
C ASP A 57 -0.69 -15.81 4.72
N THR A 58 -1.28 -15.70 3.53
CA THR A 58 -2.46 -16.47 3.11
C THR A 58 -2.24 -17.03 1.71
N ARG A 59 -3.01 -18.05 1.34
CA ARG A 59 -3.12 -18.53 -0.03
C ARG A 59 -4.50 -18.15 -0.54
N GLU A 60 -4.53 -17.38 -1.62
CA GLU A 60 -5.76 -16.89 -2.23
C GLU A 60 -5.71 -17.10 -3.75
N SER A 61 -6.88 -17.14 -4.39
CA SER A 61 -7.03 -17.37 -5.83
C SER A 61 -7.64 -16.15 -6.51
N PHE A 62 -6.97 -15.62 -7.53
CA PHE A 62 -7.45 -14.48 -8.31
C PHE A 62 -7.41 -14.82 -9.80
N GLY A 63 -8.55 -14.66 -10.49
CA GLY A 63 -8.65 -15.07 -11.90
C GLY A 63 -8.34 -16.56 -12.14
N GLY A 64 -8.54 -17.41 -11.14
CA GLY A 64 -8.19 -18.84 -11.20
C GLY A 64 -6.72 -19.17 -10.96
N VAL A 65 -5.90 -18.18 -10.58
CA VAL A 65 -4.49 -18.36 -10.25
C VAL A 65 -4.30 -18.30 -8.74
N ASP A 66 -3.80 -19.38 -8.17
CA ASP A 66 -3.45 -19.47 -6.76
C ASP A 66 -2.10 -18.78 -6.50
N MET A 67 -2.05 -17.96 -5.46
CA MET A 67 -0.82 -17.25 -5.07
C MET A 67 -0.72 -17.01 -3.57
N ARG A 68 0.50 -16.74 -3.10
CA ARG A 68 0.73 -16.22 -1.75
C ARG A 68 0.26 -14.77 -1.71
N VAL A 69 -0.47 -14.41 -0.66
CA VAL A 69 -0.76 -13.01 -0.34
C VAL A 69 -0.21 -12.73 1.05
N THR A 70 0.73 -11.80 1.13
CA THR A 70 1.26 -11.31 2.39
C THR A 70 0.53 -10.03 2.76
N TRP A 71 0.03 -9.98 4.00
CA TRP A 71 -0.73 -8.87 4.54
C TRP A 71 0.05 -8.19 5.63
N TRP A 72 0.11 -6.85 5.61
CA TRP A 72 0.53 -6.05 6.76
C TRP A 72 -0.66 -5.26 7.28
N ARG A 73 -1.17 -5.66 8.44
CA ARG A 73 -2.24 -4.97 9.14
C ARG A 73 -1.64 -4.00 10.17
N PRO A 74 -2.08 -2.75 10.23
CA PRO A 74 -1.66 -1.84 11.30
C PRO A 74 -1.90 -2.45 12.69
N GLY A 75 -0.95 -2.25 13.60
CA GLY A 75 -1.07 -2.72 14.99
C GLY A 75 -2.10 -1.94 15.83
N TRP A 76 -2.77 -0.96 15.23
CA TRP A 76 -3.72 -0.04 15.86
C TRP A 76 -4.90 0.23 14.93
N GLY A 77 -6.07 0.55 15.48
CA GLY A 77 -7.30 0.79 14.70
C GLY A 77 -7.95 -0.49 14.16
N GLU A 78 -9.18 -0.35 13.68
CA GLU A 78 -9.96 -1.46 13.09
C GLU A 78 -10.27 -1.25 11.60
N ARG A 79 -10.15 -0.01 11.12
CA ARG A 79 -10.41 0.34 9.72
C ARG A 79 -9.35 1.27 9.17
N HIS A 80 -8.94 1.00 7.95
CA HIS A 80 -7.73 1.57 7.37
C HIS A 80 -7.94 1.99 5.92
N PRO A 81 -7.30 3.08 5.46
CA PRO A 81 -6.96 3.17 4.04
C PRO A 81 -6.09 1.97 3.67
N ALA A 82 -6.13 1.55 2.42
CA ALA A 82 -5.45 0.34 2.00
C ALA A 82 -4.70 0.52 0.68
N VAL A 83 -3.63 -0.26 0.53
CA VAL A 83 -2.82 -0.26 -0.68
C VAL A 83 -2.47 -1.68 -1.09
N MET A 84 -2.74 -2.00 -2.35
CA MET A 84 -2.20 -3.19 -2.99
C MET A 84 -0.85 -2.85 -3.62
N LEU A 85 0.20 -3.60 -3.27
CA LEU A 85 1.49 -3.49 -3.92
C LEU A 85 1.60 -4.52 -5.04
N VAL A 86 2.12 -4.10 -6.20
CA VAL A 86 2.43 -4.97 -7.33
C VAL A 86 3.94 -4.94 -7.53
N ASN A 87 4.61 -6.03 -7.15
CA ASN A 87 6.06 -6.10 -7.22
C ASN A 87 6.59 -5.99 -8.65
N GLY A 88 7.84 -5.53 -8.76
CA GLY A 88 8.64 -5.70 -9.96
C GLY A 88 9.10 -7.15 -10.13
N ALA A 89 9.85 -7.41 -11.20
CA ALA A 89 10.46 -8.71 -11.43
C ALA A 89 11.48 -9.00 -10.32
N THR A 90 11.11 -9.85 -9.37
CA THR A 90 11.97 -10.26 -8.27
C THR A 90 11.80 -11.77 -8.02
N PRO A 91 12.87 -12.57 -8.13
CA PRO A 91 12.77 -14.02 -7.97
C PRO A 91 12.41 -14.43 -6.54
N VAL A 92 12.64 -13.53 -5.56
CA VAL A 92 12.28 -13.74 -4.16
C VAL A 92 10.82 -13.34 -3.85
N GLY A 93 10.08 -12.78 -4.82
CA GLY A 93 8.65 -12.46 -4.68
C GLY A 93 8.35 -11.59 -3.46
N ASN A 94 7.44 -12.04 -2.58
CA ASN A 94 7.07 -11.26 -1.39
C ASN A 94 8.16 -11.22 -0.31
N ASP A 95 9.26 -11.93 -0.50
CA ASP A 95 10.40 -11.94 0.42
C ASP A 95 11.45 -10.87 0.07
N ASP A 96 11.19 -10.07 -0.98
CA ASP A 96 11.99 -8.92 -1.36
C ASP A 96 12.12 -7.91 -0.19
N SER A 97 13.36 -7.66 0.22
CA SER A 97 13.62 -6.92 1.45
C SER A 97 13.18 -5.44 1.39
N GLU A 98 13.25 -4.81 0.20
CA GLU A 98 12.82 -3.42 0.02
C GLU A 98 11.29 -3.33 0.07
N THR A 99 10.60 -4.24 -0.61
CA THR A 99 9.14 -4.32 -0.61
C THR A 99 8.61 -4.56 0.81
N ARG A 100 9.23 -5.47 1.57
CA ARG A 100 8.85 -5.73 2.96
C ARG A 100 9.09 -4.51 3.86
N ARG A 101 10.22 -3.80 3.71
CA ARG A 101 10.49 -2.55 4.43
C ARG A 101 9.42 -1.50 4.15
N LEU A 102 9.08 -1.29 2.89
CA LEU A 102 8.03 -0.36 2.50
C LEU A 102 6.66 -0.76 3.09
N SER A 103 6.35 -2.07 3.07
CA SER A 103 5.09 -2.58 3.62
C SER A 103 4.99 -2.36 5.13
N ASP A 104 6.08 -2.53 5.88
CA ASP A 104 6.14 -2.22 7.31
C ASP A 104 5.91 -0.72 7.57
N ALA A 105 6.62 0.14 6.85
CA ALA A 105 6.49 1.59 6.96
C ALA A 105 5.06 2.07 6.68
N LEU A 106 4.42 1.53 5.62
CA LEU A 106 3.04 1.84 5.27
C LEU A 106 2.05 1.37 6.34
N ALA A 107 2.25 0.17 6.89
CA ALA A 107 1.38 -0.36 7.94
C ALA A 107 1.53 0.40 9.26
N ARG A 108 2.74 0.83 9.61
CA ARG A 108 3.00 1.74 10.74
C ARG A 108 2.32 3.08 10.55
N ALA A 109 2.31 3.61 9.32
CA ALA A 109 1.58 4.81 8.94
C ALA A 109 0.04 4.62 8.90
N GLY A 110 -0.45 3.39 9.14
CA GLY A 110 -1.88 3.09 9.29
C GLY A 110 -2.56 2.58 8.03
N TYR A 111 -1.80 2.19 7.00
CA TYR A 111 -2.34 1.57 5.79
C TYR A 111 -2.44 0.04 5.95
N LEU A 112 -3.55 -0.55 5.54
CA LEU A 112 -3.61 -1.99 5.30
C LEU A 112 -2.88 -2.29 3.98
N VAL A 113 -1.81 -3.08 4.04
CA VAL A 113 -1.04 -3.44 2.85
C VAL A 113 -1.37 -4.86 2.43
N MET A 114 -1.65 -5.04 1.14
CA MET A 114 -1.78 -6.33 0.48
C MET A 114 -0.65 -6.48 -0.53
N LEU A 115 0.08 -7.59 -0.46
CA LEU A 115 1.13 -7.93 -1.43
C LEU A 115 0.82 -9.31 -2.03
N PRO A 116 0.15 -9.37 -3.18
CA PRO A 116 -0.02 -10.61 -3.93
C PRO A 116 1.29 -10.99 -4.64
N GLU A 117 1.73 -12.24 -4.47
CA GLU A 117 2.88 -12.80 -5.17
C GLU A 117 2.44 -13.32 -6.55
N PHE A 118 2.20 -12.41 -7.50
CA PHE A 118 1.78 -12.79 -8.86
C PHE A 118 2.82 -13.73 -9.50
N PRO A 119 2.47 -15.00 -9.80
CA PRO A 119 3.45 -15.98 -10.29
C PRO A 119 4.13 -15.55 -11.59
N PHE A 120 3.37 -14.96 -12.51
CA PHE A 120 3.88 -14.45 -13.78
C PHE A 120 4.91 -13.32 -13.62
N ILE A 121 4.83 -12.52 -12.55
CA ILE A 121 5.85 -11.50 -12.23
C ILE A 121 7.08 -12.15 -11.61
N LYS A 122 6.88 -13.05 -10.64
CA LYS A 122 7.97 -13.71 -9.90
C LYS A 122 8.81 -14.62 -10.81
N GLU A 123 8.14 -15.37 -11.68
CA GLU A 123 8.74 -16.33 -12.60
C GLU A 123 9.20 -15.68 -13.91
N GLY A 124 8.78 -14.43 -14.18
CA GLY A 124 9.15 -13.70 -15.39
C GLY A 124 8.49 -14.25 -16.65
N HIS A 125 7.24 -14.72 -16.54
CA HIS A 125 6.47 -15.27 -17.66
C HIS A 125 5.39 -14.28 -18.14
N LEU A 126 5.07 -14.32 -19.44
CA LEU A 126 3.97 -13.55 -19.99
C LEU A 126 2.63 -14.22 -19.69
N GLU A 127 1.76 -13.52 -18.96
CA GLU A 127 0.40 -13.95 -18.68
C GLU A 127 -0.60 -13.03 -19.38
N ARG A 128 -1.38 -13.59 -20.32
CA ARG A 128 -2.36 -12.84 -21.12
C ARG A 128 -3.49 -12.26 -20.28
N HIS A 129 -3.83 -12.93 -19.19
CA HIS A 129 -4.88 -12.51 -18.27
C HIS A 129 -4.34 -11.73 -17.06
N ALA A 130 -3.05 -11.33 -17.07
CA ALA A 130 -2.44 -10.60 -15.95
C ALA A 130 -3.25 -9.36 -15.55
N PRO A 131 -3.77 -8.53 -16.48
CA PRO A 131 -4.61 -7.40 -16.11
C PRO A 131 -5.87 -7.79 -15.33
N ASP A 132 -6.56 -8.86 -15.73
CA ASP A 132 -7.79 -9.32 -15.10
C ASP A 132 -7.50 -9.96 -13.71
N ILE A 133 -6.36 -10.66 -13.57
CA ILE A 133 -5.90 -11.25 -12.31
C ILE A 133 -5.53 -10.14 -11.30
N ILE A 134 -4.82 -9.10 -11.73
CA ILE A 134 -4.44 -7.95 -10.89
C ILE A 134 -5.70 -7.20 -10.44
N ASP A 135 -6.66 -6.98 -11.35
CA ASP A 135 -7.93 -6.33 -11.00
C ASP A 135 -8.73 -7.15 -9.98
N ALA A 136 -8.78 -8.48 -10.13
CA ALA A 136 -9.42 -9.36 -9.16
C ALA A 136 -8.76 -9.33 -7.77
N ALA A 137 -7.43 -9.27 -7.71
CA ALA A 137 -6.70 -9.08 -6.46
C ALA A 137 -7.02 -7.73 -5.81
N PHE A 138 -7.14 -6.65 -6.60
CA PHE A 138 -7.56 -5.35 -6.10
C PHE A 138 -9.01 -5.37 -5.59
N ALA A 139 -9.92 -6.03 -6.30
CA ALA A 139 -11.30 -6.21 -5.88
C ALA A 139 -11.40 -6.92 -4.52
N ARG A 140 -10.53 -7.91 -4.28
CA ARG A 140 -10.42 -8.62 -3.00
C ARG A 140 -10.02 -7.69 -1.85
N LEU A 141 -9.06 -6.78 -2.08
CA LEU A 141 -8.68 -5.75 -1.11
C LEU A 141 -9.86 -4.80 -0.81
N ALA A 142 -10.55 -4.37 -1.87
CA ALA A 142 -11.68 -3.47 -1.78
C ALA A 142 -12.88 -4.04 -1.01
N ALA A 143 -13.05 -5.37 -1.04
CA ALA A 143 -14.15 -6.06 -0.36
C ALA A 143 -13.95 -6.26 1.15
N LEU A 144 -12.77 -5.95 1.72
CA LEU A 144 -12.51 -6.15 3.14
C LEU A 144 -13.35 -5.24 4.03
N SER A 145 -13.88 -5.77 5.12
CA SER A 145 -14.58 -4.96 6.14
C SER A 145 -13.66 -3.91 6.78
N GLU A 146 -12.37 -4.21 6.87
CA GLU A 146 -11.29 -3.35 7.37
C GLU A 146 -11.08 -2.10 6.49
N THR A 147 -11.49 -2.09 5.22
CA THR A 147 -11.30 -0.95 4.32
C THR A 147 -12.54 -0.07 4.16
N ARG A 148 -13.65 -0.45 4.81
CA ARG A 148 -14.94 0.24 4.67
C ARG A 148 -14.86 1.72 5.02
N GLY A 149 -15.27 2.57 4.07
CA GLY A 149 -15.32 4.03 4.24
C GLY A 149 -13.96 4.73 4.11
N HIS A 150 -12.93 4.04 3.62
CA HIS A 150 -11.61 4.60 3.38
C HIS A 150 -11.22 4.50 1.89
N GLY A 151 -10.29 5.36 1.47
CA GLY A 151 -9.71 5.28 0.13
C GLY A 151 -8.78 4.07 0.01
N ILE A 152 -8.86 3.39 -1.12
CA ILE A 152 -8.09 2.19 -1.43
C ILE A 152 -7.35 2.46 -2.73
N GLY A 153 -6.05 2.21 -2.76
CA GLY A 153 -5.22 2.43 -3.95
C GLY A 153 -4.32 1.25 -4.26
N ALA A 154 -3.56 1.39 -5.34
CA ALA A 154 -2.56 0.40 -5.72
C ALA A 154 -1.27 1.09 -6.15
N PHE A 155 -0.14 0.43 -5.92
CA PHE A 155 1.18 0.93 -6.29
C PHE A 155 2.02 -0.19 -6.91
N GLY A 156 2.57 0.05 -8.10
CA GLY A 156 3.38 -0.94 -8.81
C GLY A 156 4.84 -0.51 -9.01
N PHE A 157 5.75 -1.49 -9.03
CA PHE A 157 7.18 -1.27 -9.26
C PHE A 157 7.64 -1.92 -10.56
N SER A 158 8.49 -1.24 -11.34
CA SER A 158 9.10 -1.83 -12.55
C SER A 158 8.03 -2.45 -13.46
N VAL A 159 8.21 -3.70 -13.91
CA VAL A 159 7.23 -4.45 -14.72
C VAL A 159 5.83 -4.51 -14.08
N GLY A 160 5.75 -4.61 -12.75
CA GLY A 160 4.49 -4.60 -12.01
C GLY A 160 3.76 -3.26 -12.09
N GLY A 161 4.50 -2.15 -12.20
CA GLY A 161 3.95 -0.82 -12.48
C GLY A 161 3.27 -0.76 -13.84
N GLY A 162 3.92 -1.26 -14.88
CA GLY A 162 3.33 -1.35 -16.23
C GLY A 162 2.09 -2.23 -16.26
N MET A 163 2.14 -3.41 -15.64
CA MET A 163 1.01 -4.33 -15.56
C MET A 163 -0.17 -3.76 -14.75
N LEU A 164 0.10 -3.03 -13.65
CA LEU A 164 -0.93 -2.36 -12.87
C LEU A 164 -1.66 -1.28 -13.69
N LEU A 165 -0.91 -0.46 -14.43
CA LEU A 165 -1.49 0.58 -15.29
C LEU A 165 -2.30 -0.04 -16.44
N ALA A 166 -1.81 -1.13 -17.03
CA ALA A 166 -2.56 -1.90 -18.02
C ALA A 166 -3.87 -2.45 -17.43
N ALA A 167 -3.85 -3.03 -16.23
CA ALA A 167 -5.05 -3.46 -15.51
C ALA A 167 -6.05 -2.33 -15.27
N ALA A 168 -5.57 -1.19 -14.78
CA ALA A 168 -6.41 -0.03 -14.49
C ALA A 168 -7.14 0.52 -15.73
N SER A 169 -6.54 0.40 -16.92
CA SER A 169 -7.14 0.86 -18.17
C SER A 169 -8.37 0.07 -18.64
N ARG A 170 -8.66 -1.09 -18.01
CA ARG A 170 -9.74 -2.01 -18.43
C ARG A 170 -11.09 -1.73 -17.79
N GLY A 171 -11.20 -0.73 -16.91
CA GLY A 171 -12.47 -0.31 -16.31
C GLY A 171 -13.04 -1.25 -15.23
N GLY A 172 -12.22 -2.13 -14.67
CA GLY A 172 -12.59 -3.05 -13.58
C GLY A 172 -12.61 -2.39 -12.20
N ALA A 173 -12.36 -3.17 -11.15
CA ALA A 173 -12.31 -2.68 -9.77
C ALA A 173 -11.28 -1.55 -9.57
N LEU A 174 -10.16 -1.59 -10.29
CA LEU A 174 -9.12 -0.56 -10.25
C LEU A 174 -9.60 0.82 -10.73
N ALA A 175 -10.68 0.90 -11.51
CA ALA A 175 -11.29 2.18 -11.88
C ALA A 175 -11.86 2.93 -10.67
N GLY A 176 -12.17 2.22 -9.58
CA GLY A 176 -12.61 2.79 -8.31
C GLY A 176 -11.47 3.12 -7.34
N ALA A 177 -10.21 2.94 -7.74
CA ALA A 177 -9.07 3.24 -6.87
C ALA A 177 -9.00 4.74 -6.55
N ALA A 178 -8.80 5.06 -5.27
CA ALA A 178 -8.62 6.45 -4.80
C ALA A 178 -7.30 7.05 -5.31
N TYR A 179 -6.31 6.21 -5.59
CA TYR A 179 -5.03 6.57 -6.18
C TYR A 179 -4.39 5.35 -6.84
N LEU A 180 -3.63 5.59 -7.90
CA LEU A 180 -2.76 4.63 -8.55
C LEU A 180 -1.37 5.25 -8.67
N GLY A 181 -0.35 4.48 -8.31
CA GLY A 181 1.05 4.90 -8.42
C GLY A 181 1.90 3.86 -9.13
N ALA A 182 2.94 4.31 -9.82
CA ALA A 182 3.95 3.44 -10.39
C ALA A 182 5.33 4.07 -10.20
N LEU A 183 6.33 3.26 -9.86
CA LEU A 183 7.73 3.68 -9.78
C LEU A 183 8.60 2.82 -10.70
N GLY A 184 9.36 3.49 -11.56
CA GLY A 184 10.29 2.83 -12.48
C GLY A 184 9.61 1.92 -13.51
N GLY A 185 8.32 2.14 -13.80
CA GLY A 185 7.59 1.38 -14.81
C GLY A 185 8.00 1.73 -16.23
N TYR A 186 7.74 0.80 -17.15
CA TYR A 186 8.07 0.92 -18.57
C TYR A 186 6.82 1.29 -19.36
N PHE A 187 6.90 2.37 -20.13
CA PHE A 187 5.88 2.73 -21.13
C PHE A 187 6.11 2.01 -22.46
N ASP A 188 7.38 1.72 -22.77
CA ASP A 188 7.85 1.08 -23.98
C ASP A 188 9.00 0.13 -23.60
N LEU A 189 9.10 -1.02 -24.25
CA LEU A 189 10.21 -1.96 -24.06
C LEU A 189 11.30 -1.79 -25.13
N ASP A 190 11.00 -1.12 -26.24
CA ASP A 190 12.02 -0.89 -27.28
C ASP A 190 13.05 0.17 -26.84
N THR A 191 12.67 1.02 -25.89
CA THR A 191 13.50 2.12 -25.37
C THR A 191 14.28 1.74 -24.09
N TYR A 192 14.05 0.57 -23.49
CA TYR A 192 14.60 0.17 -22.17
C TYR A 192 15.17 -1.25 -22.17
#